data_AF-A0A5K0X5A7-F1
#
_entry.id   AF-A0A5K0X5A7-F1
#
_cell.length_a   1.000
_cell.length_b   1.000
_cell.length_c   1.000
_cell.angle_alpha   90.00
_cell.angle_beta   90.00
_cell.angle_gamma   90.00
#
_symmetry.space_group_name_H-M   'P 1'
#
loop_
_entity.id
_entity.type
_entity.pdbx_description
1 polymer ?
#
loop_
_entity_poly.entity_id
_entity_poly.type
_entity_poly.pdbx_seq_one_letter_code
_entity_poly.pdbx_strand_id
1 'polypeptide(L)' 'MTITALLVLRSEAASATEPVILASAMEIKQFGYYQRIGAKEAILSVSRKLAKATHPSQQNSTQHD' A
#
# COMPACT_ATOMS: atom_id res chain seq x y z
N MET A 1 -15.62 -6.86 9.22
CA MET A 1 -14.79 -5.93 8.43
C MET A 1 -13.49 -5.70 9.17
N THR A 2 -12.34 -5.86 8.50
CA THR A 2 -11.01 -5.70 9.10
C THR A 2 -10.16 -4.78 8.23
N ILE A 3 -9.40 -3.87 8.84
CA ILE A 3 -8.41 -3.06 8.14
C ILE A 3 -7.07 -3.80 8.20
N THR A 4 -6.56 -4.26 7.05
CA THR A 4 -5.30 -5.01 6.96
C THR A 4 -4.08 -4.10 7.10
N ALA A 5 -4.14 -2.89 6.54
CA ALA A 5 -3.02 -1.96 6.57
C ALA A 5 -3.45 -0.50 6.45
N LEU A 6 -2.68 0.38 7.07
CA LEU A 6 -2.72 1.83 6.92
C LEU A 6 -1.30 2.30 6.60
N LEU A 7 -1.13 3.03 5.50
CA LEU A 7 0.18 3.50 5.05
C LEU A 7 0.12 5.00 4.72
N VAL A 8 1.22 5.70 5.02
CA VAL A 8 1.48 7.07 4.57
C VAL A 8 2.63 7.01 3.58
N LEU A 9 2.38 7.45 2.36
CA LEU A 9 3.37 7.48 1.29
C LEU A 9 3.56 8.91 0.79
N ARG A 10 4.81 9.26 0.45
CA ARG A 10 5.14 10.44 -0.34
C ARG A 10 5.23 10.04 -1.81
N SER A 11 4.36 10.59 -2.64
CA SER A 11 4.38 10.42 -4.09
C SER A 11 4.76 11.75 -4.74
N GLU A 12 5.71 11.72 -5.66
CA GLU A 12 6.11 12.89 -6.44
C GLU A 12 5.42 12.82 -7.81
N ALA A 13 4.40 13.65 -8.01
CA ALA A 13 3.50 13.57 -9.17
C ALA A 13 4.17 13.76 -10.55
N ALA A 14 5.41 14.23 -10.58
CA ALA A 14 6.14 14.60 -11.80
C ALA A 14 7.49 13.89 -11.96
N SER A 15 7.91 13.04 -11.01
CA SER A 15 9.17 12.31 -11.13
C SER A 15 8.90 10.82 -11.38
N ALA A 16 9.74 10.17 -12.18
CA ALA A 16 9.69 8.70 -12.39
C ALA A 16 10.07 7.91 -11.13
N THR A 17 10.21 8.60 -9.99
CA THR A 17 10.67 8.07 -8.71
C THR A 17 9.58 7.22 -8.07
N GLU A 18 9.98 6.09 -7.49
CA GLU A 18 9.07 5.23 -6.76
C GLU A 18 8.56 5.91 -5.47
N PRO A 19 7.26 5.78 -5.15
CA PRO A 19 6.72 6.35 -3.92
C PRO A 19 7.45 5.86 -2.66
N VAL A 20 7.76 6.80 -1.77
CA VAL A 20 8.49 6.53 -0.54
C VAL A 20 7.51 6.31 0.60
N ILE A 21 7.65 5.20 1.33
CA ILE A 21 6.82 4.90 2.50
C ILE A 21 7.37 5.68 3.69
N LEU A 22 6.55 6.55 4.26
CA LEU A 22 6.89 7.36 5.43
C LEU A 22 6.51 6.65 6.73
N ALA A 23 5.35 5.99 6.75
CA ALA A 23 4.85 5.23 7.89
C ALA A 23 3.94 4.10 7.43
N SER A 24 3.89 3.03 8.21
CA SER A 24 2.98 1.90 7.97
C SER A 24 2.56 1.24 9.28
N ALA A 25 1.27 0.91 9.39
CA ALA A 25 0.72 0.04 10.41
C ALA A 25 -0.02 -1.11 9.69
N MET A 26 0.21 -2.36 10.10
CA MET A 26 -0.40 -3.52 9.45
C MET A 26 -0.88 -4.53 10.49
N GLU A 27 -2.10 -5.01 10.31
CA GLU A 27 -2.64 -6.17 11.03
C GLU A 27 -2.71 -7.33 10.04
N ILE A 28 -1.79 -8.29 10.20
CA ILE A 28 -1.57 -9.43 9.29
C ILE A 28 -1.79 -10.77 9.97
N LYS A 29 -2.38 -10.80 11.18
CA LYS A 29 -2.65 -12.05 11.91
C LYS A 29 -3.64 -12.97 11.20
N GLN A 30 -4.50 -12.42 10.32
CA GLN A 30 -5.43 -13.16 9.47
C GLN A 30 -4.71 -14.02 8.42
N PHE A 31 -3.45 -13.72 8.10
CA PHE A 31 -2.63 -14.57 7.24
C PHE A 31 -1.92 -15.65 8.07
N GLY A 32 -1.80 -16.85 7.49
CA GLY A 32 -1.03 -17.94 8.08
C GLY A 32 0.41 -17.52 8.36
N TYR A 33 1.04 -18.07 9.41
CA TYR A 33 2.36 -17.63 9.89
C TYR A 33 3.41 -17.47 8.77
N TYR A 34 3.50 -18.46 7.88
CA TYR A 34 4.44 -18.45 6.74
C TYR A 34 4.03 -17.52 5.59
N GLN A 35 2.75 -17.15 5.49
CA GLN A 35 2.24 -16.25 4.46
C GLN A 35 2.44 -14.77 4.83
N ARG A 36 2.66 -14.44 6.11
CA ARG A 36 2.73 -13.06 6.61
C ARG A 36 3.81 -12.21 5.94
N ILE A 37 4.96 -12.81 5.63
CA ILE A 37 6.04 -12.12 4.90
C ILE A 37 5.56 -11.76 3.49
N GLY A 38 4.99 -12.72 2.77
CA GLY A 38 4.44 -12.49 1.44
C GLY A 38 3.29 -11.47 1.44
N ALA A 39 2.40 -11.53 2.42
CA ALA A 39 1.30 -10.57 2.57
C ALA A 39 1.82 -9.14 2.80
N LYS A 40 2.84 -8.98 3.65
CA LYS A 40 3.48 -7.68 3.89
C LYS A 40 4.05 -7.12 2.59
N GLU A 41 4.81 -7.90 1.83
CA GLU A 41 5.40 -7.45 0.56
C GLU A 41 4.33 -7.13 -0.49
N ALA A 42 3.26 -7.93 -0.55
CA ALA A 42 2.12 -7.67 -1.44
C ALA A 42 1.43 -6.33 -1.12
N ILE A 43 1.17 -6.06 0.17
CA ILE A 43 0.58 -4.79 0.63
C ILE A 43 1.47 -3.61 0.24
N LEU A 44 2.78 -3.71 0.48
CA LEU A 44 3.73 -2.64 0.15
C LEU A 44 3.79 -2.40 -1.38
N SER A 45 3.81 -3.47 -2.17
CA SER A 45 3.84 -3.40 -3.63
C SER A 45 2.60 -2.74 -4.22
N VAL A 46 1.41 -3.17 -3.79
CA VAL A 46 0.13 -2.58 -4.22
C VAL A 46 0.04 -1.11 -3.79
N SER A 47 0.45 -0.79 -2.55
CA SER A 47 0.40 0.58 -2.04
C SER A 47 1.23 1.55 -2.87
N ARG A 48 2.44 1.15 -3.31
CA ARG A 48 3.26 1.97 -4.21
C ARG A 48 2.61 2.16 -5.58
N LYS A 49 2.07 1.09 -6.16
CA LYS A 49 1.36 1.17 -7.45
C LYS A 49 0.16 2.14 -7.37
N LEU A 50 -0.63 2.05 -6.31
CA LEU A 50 -1.77 2.94 -6.10
C LEU A 50 -1.34 4.40 -5.87
N ALA A 51 -0.30 4.63 -5.08
CA ALA A 51 0.23 5.99 -4.85
C ALA A 51 0.81 6.62 -6.13
N LYS A 52 1.34 5.80 -7.05
CA LYS A 52 1.83 6.25 -8.36
C LYS A 52 0.70 6.55 -9.34
N ALA A 53 -0.39 5.77 -9.29
CA ALA A 53 -1.55 5.94 -10.15
C ALA A 53 -2.52 7.04 -9.70
N THR A 54 -2.38 7.54 -8.46
CA THR A 54 -3.28 8.55 -7.89
C THR A 54 -2.65 9.93 -7.99
N HIS A 55 -3.24 10.82 -8.78
CA HIS A 55 -2.76 12.20 -8.90
C HIS A 55 -3.08 13.02 -7.65
N PRO A 56 -2.35 14.13 -7.40
CA PRO A 56 -2.66 15.04 -6.30
C PRO A 56 -4.13 15.45 -6.31
N SER A 57 -4.73 15.49 -5.11
CA SER A 57 -6.14 15.84 -4.90
C SER A 57 -7.17 14.86 -5.50
N GLN A 58 -6.73 13.70 -6.02
CA GLN A 58 -7.62 12.62 -6.40
C GLN A 58 -7.76 11.59 -5.29
N GLN A 59 -8.93 10.95 -5.22
CA GLN A 59 -9.19 9.82 -4.36
C GLN A 59 -9.57 8.62 -5.22
N ASN A 60 -8.83 7.52 -5.05
CA ASN A 60 -9.04 6.29 -5.79
C ASN A 60 -9.37 5.15 -4.82
N SER A 61 -10.30 4.29 -5.23
CA SER A 61 -10.60 3.03 -4.57
C SER A 61 -10.45 1.91 -5.58
N THR A 62 -9.75 0.85 -5.22
CA THR A 62 -9.51 -0.31 -6.09
C THR A 62 -9.93 -1.56 -5.37
N GLN A 63 -10.72 -2.40 -6.05
CA GLN A 63 -11.12 -3.71 -5.57
C GLN A 63 -10.17 -4.77 -6.14
N HIS A 64 -9.79 -5.72 -5.30
CA HIS A 64 -9.02 -6.90 -5.67
C HIS A 64 -9.70 -8.11 -5.03
N ASP A 65 -9.84 -9.20 -5.80
CA ASP A 65 -10.43 -10.46 -5.34
C ASP A 65 -9.46 -11.27 -4.47
#